data_AF-A0AA42CJU9-F1
#
_entry.id   AF-A0AA42CJU9-F1
#
_cell.length_a   1.000
_cell.length_b   1.000
_cell.length_c   1.000
_cell.angle_alpha   90.00
_cell.angle_beta   90.00
_cell.angle_gamma   90.00
#
_symmetry.space_group_name_H-M   'P 1'
#
loop_
_entity.id
_entity.type
_entity.pdbx_description
1 polymer ?
#
loop_
_entity_poly.entity_id
_entity_poly.type
_entity_poly.pdbx_seq_one_letter_code
_entity_poly.pdbx_strand_id
1 'polypeptide(L)'
;MTRDRTSDDTKKLANLDKFVEEQLFATTDEELLREASEDGIDLTKLRNEHLASLSEAGKVAGRNRQAAIRDEMARDRAKPPAVLDLNRARSKYEQLLAGNDNAATRMTMAARNQDGDAEADMDGMLEDFAELGLIKDADKDKPGP
;
A
#
# COMPACT_ATOMS: atom_id res chain seq x y z
N MET A 1 15.62 40.00 52.77
CA MET A 1 14.82 40.31 51.56
C MET A 1 15.44 39.59 50.36
N THR A 2 15.14 38.31 50.19
CA THR A 2 15.70 37.42 49.14
C THR A 2 14.59 36.64 48.46
N ARG A 3 13.43 37.30 48.27
CA ARG A 3 12.33 36.74 47.48
C ARG A 3 12.47 37.30 46.06
N ASP A 4 12.36 36.39 45.09
CA ASP A 4 11.97 36.65 43.71
C ASP A 4 13.06 36.89 42.64
N ARG A 5 14.36 36.70 42.91
CA ARG A 5 15.37 36.73 41.82
C ARG A 5 15.28 35.51 40.89
N THR A 6 15.15 34.31 41.45
CA THR A 6 15.07 33.06 40.67
C THR A 6 13.79 32.93 39.84
N SER A 7 12.68 33.53 40.28
CA SER A 7 11.40 33.55 39.53
C SER A 7 11.39 34.64 38.44
N ASP A 8 12.14 35.71 38.62
CA ASP A 8 12.36 36.74 37.60
C ASP A 8 13.34 36.25 36.51
N ASP A 9 14.40 35.52 36.90
CA ASP A 9 15.39 34.98 35.95
C ASP A 9 14.80 33.88 35.05
N THR A 10 13.93 33.01 35.57
CA THR A 10 13.22 32.01 34.75
C THR A 10 12.24 32.64 33.77
N LYS A 11 11.57 33.72 34.15
CA LYS A 11 10.70 34.49 33.24
C LYS A 11 11.50 35.17 32.13
N LYS A 12 12.68 35.70 32.44
CA LYS A 12 13.58 36.30 31.44
C LYS A 12 14.07 35.26 30.43
N LEU A 13 14.43 34.06 30.89
CA LEU A 13 14.81 32.96 30.01
C LEU A 13 13.65 32.53 29.10
N ALA A 14 12.45 32.35 29.64
CA ALA A 14 11.28 32.01 28.84
C ALA A 14 10.94 33.08 27.79
N ASN A 15 11.15 34.36 28.12
CA ASN A 15 10.95 35.45 27.17
C ASN A 15 12.04 35.49 26.09
N LEU A 16 13.28 35.11 26.42
CA LEU A 16 14.38 34.97 25.46
C LEU A 16 14.12 33.81 24.50
N ASP A 17 13.71 32.65 25.01
CA ASP A 17 13.36 31.50 24.17
C ASP A 17 12.25 31.88 23.19
N LYS A 18 11.18 32.51 23.69
CA LYS A 18 10.07 32.98 22.86
C LYS A 18 10.53 34.01 21.82
N PHE A 19 11.41 34.93 22.19
CA PHE A 19 11.96 35.92 21.26
C PHE A 19 12.80 35.25 20.16
N VAL A 20 13.64 34.28 20.51
CA VAL A 20 14.47 33.54 19.55
C VAL A 20 13.59 32.71 18.62
N GLU A 21 12.55 32.05 19.14
CA GLU A 21 11.57 31.33 18.34
C GLU A 21 10.83 32.28 17.37
N GLU A 22 10.34 33.41 17.85
CA GLU A 22 9.66 34.40 17.02
C GLU A 22 10.56 34.93 15.91
N GLN A 23 11.85 35.19 16.20
CA GLN A 23 12.82 35.59 15.18
C GLN A 23 13.09 34.46 14.17
N LEU A 24 13.27 33.23 14.63
CA LEU A 24 13.50 32.08 13.76
C LEU A 24 12.35 31.85 12.79
N PHE A 25 11.10 32.01 13.25
CA PHE A 25 9.91 31.88 12.40
C PHE A 25 9.60 33.13 11.56
N ALA A 26 10.09 34.29 11.96
CA ALA A 26 9.96 35.53 11.19
C ALA A 26 11.04 35.68 10.11
N THR A 27 12.13 34.91 10.21
CA THR A 27 13.22 34.94 9.23
C THR A 27 12.72 34.46 7.89
N THR A 28 12.90 35.28 6.87
CA THR A 28 12.44 34.99 5.51
C THR A 28 13.42 34.09 4.77
N ASP A 29 12.95 33.39 3.74
CA ASP A 29 13.82 32.58 2.86
C ASP A 29 14.94 33.44 2.24
N GLU A 30 14.67 34.70 1.91
CA GLU A 30 15.66 35.64 1.36
C GLU A 30 16.78 35.94 2.35
N GLU A 31 16.45 36.11 3.64
CA GLU A 31 17.42 36.34 4.71
C GLU A 31 18.27 35.10 4.97
N LEU A 32 17.66 33.91 4.98
CA LEU A 32 18.36 32.63 5.12
C LEU A 32 19.33 32.38 3.95
N LEU A 33 18.89 32.65 2.72
CA LEU A 33 19.73 32.49 1.53
C LEU A 33 20.90 33.48 1.54
N ARG A 34 20.67 34.71 2.00
CA ARG A 34 21.72 35.72 2.17
C ARG A 34 22.73 35.28 3.22
N GLU A 35 22.29 34.87 4.41
CA GLU A 35 23.16 34.38 5.49
C GLU A 35 24.00 33.18 5.03
N ALA A 36 23.37 32.20 4.38
CA ALA A 36 24.08 31.06 3.82
C ALA A 36 25.15 31.47 2.78
N SER A 37 24.87 32.50 1.98
CA SER A 37 25.84 33.01 1.00
C SER A 37 27.00 33.75 1.67
N GLU A 38 26.73 34.49 2.75
CA GLU A 38 27.74 35.22 3.54
C GLU A 38 28.67 34.24 4.27
N ASP A 39 28.12 33.11 4.74
CA ASP A 39 28.87 32.02 5.37
C ASP A 39 29.64 31.14 4.38
N GLY A 40 29.55 31.43 3.07
CA GLY A 40 30.24 30.68 2.02
C GLY A 40 29.65 29.29 1.75
N ILE A 41 28.40 29.06 2.11
CA ILE A 41 27.69 27.81 1.86
C ILE A 41 27.33 27.70 0.37
N ASP A 42 27.85 26.67 -0.30
CA ASP A 42 27.43 26.33 -1.66
C ASP A 42 26.08 25.58 -1.64
N LEU A 43 25.00 26.36 -1.75
CA LEU A 43 23.63 25.85 -1.80
C LEU A 43 23.39 24.91 -2.99
N THR A 44 24.11 25.09 -4.10
CA THR A 44 23.97 24.23 -5.27
C THR A 44 24.54 22.85 -4.98
N LYS A 45 25.72 22.80 -4.38
CA LYS A 45 26.34 21.55 -3.93
C LYS A 45 25.47 20.86 -2.88
N LEU A 46 25.02 21.59 -1.86
CA LEU A 46 24.16 21.05 -0.81
C LEU A 46 22.88 20.43 -1.40
N ARG A 47 22.19 21.15 -2.29
CA ARG A 47 21.01 20.63 -3.00
C ARG A 47 21.32 19.34 -3.75
N ASN A 48 22.42 19.30 -4.50
CA ASN A 48 22.79 18.14 -5.30
C ASN A 48 23.09 16.91 -4.41
N GLU A 49 23.75 17.10 -3.26
CA GLU A 49 23.98 16.04 -2.28
C GLU A 49 22.68 15.50 -1.69
N HIS A 50 21.74 16.39 -1.33
CA HIS A 50 20.41 15.99 -0.86
C HIS A 50 19.63 15.20 -1.92
N LEU A 51 19.64 15.67 -3.17
CA LEU A 51 18.96 14.96 -4.27
C LEU A 51 19.58 13.58 -4.53
N ALA A 52 20.90 13.45 -4.45
CA ALA A 52 21.58 12.16 -4.57
C ALA A 52 21.19 11.21 -3.43
N SER A 53 21.16 11.70 -2.18
CA SER A 53 20.74 10.93 -1.02
C SER A 53 19.28 10.45 -1.14
N LEU A 54 18.37 11.35 -1.56
CA LEU A 54 16.97 11.02 -1.79
C LEU A 54 16.80 9.97 -2.90
N SER A 55 17.58 10.09 -3.98
CA SER A 55 17.58 9.11 -5.07
C SER A 55 18.01 7.72 -4.59
N GLU A 56 19.09 7.63 -3.80
CA GLU A 56 19.56 6.36 -3.23
C GLU A 56 18.55 5.76 -2.25
N ALA A 57 17.94 6.57 -1.39
CA ALA A 57 16.87 6.13 -0.50
C ALA A 57 15.68 5.56 -1.30
N GLY A 58 15.30 6.23 -2.39
CA GLY A 58 14.27 5.75 -3.32
C GLY A 58 14.61 4.39 -3.93
N LYS A 59 15.86 4.19 -4.37
CA LYS A 59 16.32 2.89 -4.89
C LYS A 59 16.27 1.78 -3.84
N VAL A 60 16.70 2.07 -2.61
CA VAL A 60 16.64 1.10 -1.49
C VAL A 60 15.18 0.71 -1.20
N ALA A 61 14.28 1.69 -1.08
CA ALA A 61 12.86 1.43 -0.86
C ALA A 61 12.25 0.61 -2.00
N GLY A 62 12.60 0.93 -3.25
CA GLY A 62 12.17 0.17 -4.43
C GLY A 62 12.63 -1.28 -4.41
N ARG A 63 13.91 -1.53 -4.09
CA ARG A 63 14.45 -2.89 -3.94
C ARG A 63 13.73 -3.69 -2.87
N ASN A 64 13.45 -3.08 -1.72
CA ASN A 64 12.76 -3.74 -0.62
C ASN A 64 11.32 -4.11 -1.01
N ARG A 65 10.59 -3.22 -1.69
CA ARG A 65 9.25 -3.51 -2.21
C ARG A 65 9.28 -4.65 -3.23
N GLN A 66 10.25 -4.64 -4.14
CA GLN A 66 10.38 -5.69 -5.14
C GLN A 66 10.69 -7.06 -4.51
N ALA A 67 11.55 -7.10 -3.49
CA ALA A 67 11.83 -8.32 -2.73
C ALA A 67 10.57 -8.86 -2.06
N ALA A 68 9.81 -7.99 -1.37
CA ALA A 68 8.56 -8.39 -0.73
C ALA A 68 7.52 -8.94 -1.72
N ILE A 69 7.38 -8.32 -2.90
CA ILE A 69 6.50 -8.82 -3.97
C ILE A 69 6.95 -10.19 -4.46
N ARG A 70 8.26 -10.38 -4.69
CA ARG A 70 8.79 -11.68 -5.12
C ARG A 70 8.54 -12.78 -4.10
N ASP A 71 8.71 -12.47 -2.81
CA ASP A 71 8.44 -13.41 -1.73
C ASP A 71 6.95 -13.78 -1.68
N GLU A 72 6.06 -12.80 -1.86
CA GLU A 72 4.61 -13.06 -1.88
C GLU A 72 4.19 -13.89 -3.10
N MET A 73 4.71 -13.57 -4.29
CA MET A 73 4.49 -14.38 -5.49
C MET A 73 5.02 -15.82 -5.33
N ALA A 74 6.15 -16.00 -4.64
CA ALA A 74 6.70 -17.32 -4.37
C ALA A 74 5.80 -18.11 -3.40
N ARG A 75 5.25 -17.46 -2.36
CA ARG A 75 4.27 -18.08 -1.46
C ARG A 75 2.99 -18.45 -2.19
N ASP A 76 2.51 -17.56 -3.06
CA ASP A 76 1.29 -17.78 -3.82
C ASP A 76 1.43 -18.97 -4.78
N ARG A 77 2.55 -19.05 -5.52
CA ARG A 77 2.88 -20.21 -6.36
C ARG A 77 3.08 -21.51 -5.58
N ALA A 78 3.47 -21.44 -4.31
CA ALA A 78 3.63 -22.61 -3.46
C ALA A 78 2.30 -23.09 -2.86
N LYS A 79 1.20 -22.34 -3.02
CA LYS A 79 -0.13 -22.82 -2.62
C LYS A 79 -0.48 -24.02 -3.50
N PRO A 80 -0.94 -25.13 -2.92
CA PRO A 80 -1.43 -26.24 -3.71
C PRO A 80 -2.63 -25.75 -4.54
N PRO A 81 -2.76 -26.20 -5.80
CA PRO A 81 -3.93 -25.89 -6.60
C PRO A 81 -5.19 -26.34 -5.85
N ALA A 82 -6.23 -25.52 -5.89
CA ALA A 82 -7.52 -25.90 -5.34
C ALA A 82 -8.01 -27.15 -6.10
N VAL A 83 -8.22 -28.25 -5.38
CA VAL A 83 -8.81 -29.46 -5.97
C VAL A 83 -10.31 -29.22 -6.04
N LEU A 84 -10.76 -28.71 -7.17
CA LEU A 84 -12.16 -28.39 -7.40
C LEU A 84 -12.95 -29.65 -7.78
N ASP A 85 -14.01 -29.96 -7.02
CA ASP A 85 -15.04 -30.91 -7.48
C ASP A 85 -15.94 -30.20 -8.50
N LEU A 86 -15.60 -30.35 -9.78
CA LEU A 86 -16.27 -29.72 -10.92
C LEU A 86 -17.78 -29.92 -10.91
N ASN A 87 -18.27 -31.09 -10.50
CA ASN A 87 -19.72 -31.37 -10.47
C ASN A 87 -20.43 -30.54 -9.39
N ARG A 88 -19.81 -30.39 -8.21
CA ARG A 88 -20.34 -29.54 -7.14
C ARG A 88 -20.20 -28.05 -7.45
N ALA A 89 -19.10 -27.65 -8.07
CA ALA A 89 -18.86 -26.28 -8.50
C ALA A 89 -19.90 -25.84 -9.54
N ARG A 90 -20.15 -26.68 -10.56
CA ARG A 90 -21.22 -26.47 -11.55
C ARG A 90 -22.60 -26.35 -10.90
N SER A 91 -22.94 -27.25 -9.97
CA SER A 91 -24.23 -27.18 -9.28
C SER A 91 -24.41 -25.91 -8.41
N LYS A 92 -23.35 -25.47 -7.72
CA LYS A 92 -23.39 -24.20 -6.97
C LYS A 92 -23.47 -22.99 -7.89
N TYR A 93 -22.79 -23.04 -9.03
CA TYR A 93 -22.82 -22.00 -10.04
C TYR A 93 -24.21 -21.84 -10.67
N GLU A 94 -24.85 -22.95 -11.03
CA GLU A 94 -26.24 -22.97 -11.49
C GLU A 94 -27.21 -22.40 -10.44
N GLN A 95 -27.01 -22.72 -9.16
CA GLN A 95 -27.82 -22.15 -8.07
C GLN A 95 -27.62 -20.64 -7.90
N LEU A 96 -26.39 -20.15 -8.04
CA LEU A 96 -26.07 -18.72 -7.97
C LEU A 96 -26.69 -17.95 -9.15
N LEU A 97 -26.66 -18.53 -10.35
CA LEU A 97 -27.31 -17.95 -11.53
C LEU A 97 -28.84 -17.98 -11.43
N ALA A 98 -29.41 -19.08 -10.94
CA ALA A 98 -30.86 -19.20 -10.73
C ALA A 98 -31.41 -18.20 -9.69
N GLY A 99 -30.56 -17.74 -8.76
CA GLY A 99 -30.90 -16.70 -7.79
C GLY A 99 -30.69 -15.27 -8.29
N ASN A 100 -30.15 -15.05 -9.49
CA ASN A 100 -29.80 -13.74 -10.01
C ASN A 100 -29.93 -13.65 -11.54
N ASP A 101 -31.14 -13.32 -11.99
CA ASP A 101 -31.52 -13.20 -13.42
C ASP A 101 -30.60 -12.27 -14.23
N ASN A 102 -30.07 -11.22 -13.59
CA ASN A 102 -29.17 -10.26 -14.23
C ASN A 102 -27.78 -10.89 -14.47
N ALA A 103 -27.29 -11.68 -13.51
CA ALA A 103 -26.04 -12.42 -13.67
C ALA A 103 -26.18 -13.51 -14.76
N ALA A 104 -27.30 -14.24 -14.79
CA ALA A 104 -27.62 -15.23 -15.81
C ALA A 104 -27.66 -14.64 -17.23
N THR A 105 -28.28 -13.47 -17.39
CA THR A 105 -28.37 -12.78 -18.68
C THR A 105 -27.02 -12.25 -19.16
N ARG A 106 -26.19 -11.72 -18.25
CA ARG A 106 -24.85 -11.21 -18.60
C ARG A 106 -23.88 -12.33 -18.95
N MET A 107 -23.93 -13.44 -18.22
CA MET A 107 -23.13 -14.63 -18.51
C MET A 107 -23.48 -15.24 -19.87
N THR A 108 -24.77 -15.39 -20.16
CA THR A 108 -25.21 -15.92 -21.47
C THR A 108 -24.85 -15.00 -22.64
N MET A 109 -24.80 -13.67 -22.44
CA MET A 109 -24.27 -12.77 -23.46
C MET A 109 -22.75 -12.85 -23.62
N ALA A 110 -22.00 -13.03 -22.54
CA ALA A 110 -20.55 -13.18 -22.60
C ALA A 110 -20.13 -14.47 -23.32
N ALA A 111 -20.74 -15.61 -22.95
CA ALA A 111 -20.51 -16.91 -23.59
C ALA A 111 -20.90 -16.92 -25.08
N ARG A 112 -21.90 -16.12 -25.47
CA ARG A 112 -22.34 -16.00 -26.87
C ARG A 112 -21.43 -15.11 -27.73
N ASN A 113 -20.58 -14.29 -27.12
CA ASN A 113 -19.63 -13.41 -27.82
C ASN A 113 -18.22 -14.02 -27.95
N GLN A 114 -17.97 -15.21 -27.39
CA GLN A 114 -16.75 -15.97 -27.61
C GLN A 114 -17.03 -17.12 -28.58
N ASP A 115 -16.41 -17.09 -29.76
CA ASP A 115 -16.45 -18.16 -30.77
C ASP A 115 -15.59 -19.38 -30.36
N GLY A 116 -15.83 -19.94 -29.16
CA GLY A 116 -15.03 -21.02 -28.57
C GLY A 116 -15.83 -21.98 -27.68
N ASP A 117 -15.18 -23.09 -27.28
CA ASP A 117 -15.76 -24.16 -26.44
C ASP A 117 -16.14 -23.64 -25.05
N ALA A 118 -17.37 -23.15 -24.92
CA ALA A 118 -17.90 -22.50 -23.72
C ALA A 118 -17.83 -23.37 -22.44
N GLU A 119 -17.72 -24.70 -22.58
CA GLU A 119 -17.53 -25.60 -21.44
C GLU A 119 -16.13 -25.54 -20.83
N ALA A 120 -15.08 -25.35 -21.65
CA ALA A 120 -13.71 -25.21 -21.15
C ALA A 120 -13.49 -23.87 -20.43
N ASP A 121 -14.11 -22.81 -20.94
CA ASP A 121 -14.08 -21.48 -20.30
C ASP A 121 -14.86 -21.48 -18.97
N MET A 122 -15.90 -22.31 -18.85
CA MET A 122 -16.68 -22.44 -17.61
C MET A 122 -15.89 -23.11 -16.49
N ASP A 123 -15.13 -24.16 -16.80
CA ASP A 123 -14.31 -24.85 -15.80
C ASP A 123 -13.19 -23.94 -15.26
N GLY A 124 -12.54 -23.15 -16.14
CA GLY A 124 -11.55 -22.15 -15.73
C GLY A 124 -12.14 -21.03 -14.86
N MET A 125 -13.34 -20.53 -15.20
CA MET A 125 -14.04 -19.55 -14.35
C MET A 125 -14.42 -20.11 -12.97
N LEU A 126 -14.76 -21.40 -12.88
CA LEU A 126 -15.09 -22.04 -11.61
C LEU A 126 -13.85 -22.23 -10.72
N GLU A 127 -12.69 -22.53 -11.32
CA GLU A 127 -11.40 -22.52 -10.62
C GLU A 127 -11.08 -21.13 -10.07
N ASP A 128 -11.21 -20.08 -10.89
CA ASP A 128 -11.02 -18.69 -10.44
C ASP A 128 -11.98 -18.31 -9.29
N PHE A 129 -13.24 -18.72 -9.35
CA PHE A 129 -14.21 -18.47 -8.28
C PHE A 129 -13.90 -19.23 -6.98
N ALA A 130 -13.26 -20.40 -7.05
CA ALA A 130 -12.78 -21.11 -5.88
C ALA A 130 -11.51 -20.47 -5.30
N GLU A 131 -10.58 -20.03 -6.15
CA GLU A 131 -9.39 -19.27 -5.73
C GLU A 131 -9.77 -17.96 -5.03
N LEU A 132 -10.82 -17.28 -5.50
CA LEU A 132 -11.39 -16.08 -4.87
C LEU A 132 -12.23 -16.38 -3.62
N GLY A 133 -12.42 -17.64 -3.25
CA GLY A 133 -13.17 -18.07 -2.06
C GLY A 133 -14.69 -17.87 -2.15
N LEU A 134 -15.22 -17.57 -3.34
CA LEU A 134 -16.66 -17.39 -3.60
C LEU A 134 -17.40 -18.74 -3.60
N ILE A 135 -16.71 -19.81 -3.96
CA ILE A 135 -17.20 -21.19 -3.87
C ILE A 135 -16.36 -21.91 -2.81
N LYS A 136 -16.96 -22.27 -1.67
CA LYS A 136 -16.27 -23.07 -0.65
C LYS A 136 -15.99 -24.49 -1.15
N ASP A 137 -14.72 -24.85 -1.20
CA ASP A 137 -14.22 -26.22 -1.36
C ASP A 137 -14.73 -27.11 -0.22
N ALA A 138 -15.25 -28.28 -0.58
CA ALA A 138 -15.91 -29.17 0.37
C ALA A 138 -14.96 -30.02 1.22
N ASP A 139 -13.63 -29.93 1.02
CA ASP A 139 -12.67 -30.77 1.74
C ASP A 139 -12.02 -30.11 2.97
N LYS A 140 -12.46 -28.92 3.38
CA LYS A 140 -12.05 -28.31 4.67
C LYS A 140 -13.03 -28.48 5.83
N ASP A 141 -14.17 -29.12 5.62
CA ASP A 141 -15.19 -29.35 6.67
C ASP A 141 -15.27 -30.81 7.16
N LYS A 142 -14.24 -31.63 6.93
CA LYS A 142 -14.11 -32.91 7.66
C LYS A 142 -13.26 -32.69 8.92
N PRO A 143 -13.81 -32.85 10.14
CA PRO A 143 -12.96 -33.03 11.31
C PRO A 143 -12.15 -34.30 11.07
N GLY A 144 -10.82 -34.19 11.18
CA GLY A 144 -9.93 -35.35 11.12
C GLY A 144 -10.27 -36.37 12.20
N PRO A 145 -9.90 -37.66 12.01
CA PRO A 145 -10.21 -38.74 12.94
C PRO A 145 -9.64 -38.51 14.34
#